data_AF-A0A7W2IZA7-F1
#
_entry.id   AF-A0A7W2IZA7-F1
#
_cell.length_a   1.000
_cell.length_b   1.000
_cell.length_c   1.000
_cell.angle_alpha   90.00
_cell.angle_beta   90.00
_cell.angle_gamma   90.00
#
_symmetry.space_group_name_H-M   'P 1'
#
loop_
_entity.id
_entity.type
_entity.pdbx_description
1 polymer ?
#
loop_
_entity_poly.entity_id
_entity_poly.type
_entity_poly.pdbx_seq_one_letter_code
_entity_poly.pdbx_strand_id
1 'polypeptide(L)'
;MIDLTKAVTVFIGRRGEHNYRNIEFDVSSLLEDNYPSASLNAIYKRPDGVAYPVVTNYADGVLTWQPNATDTSFVGVGRLEIRVTYGDVVGKSARILTIVEDALVDGIAEPPEPPAQEWLNKVLSALAELDIDEINNLLNLTYNLLNNNYDLLNTTHNLVEDTRENLYRRTGILLNHLHPIETASAPDMISRRAAITFSNIANGNNVVIGMITYTFVTALGSPAANNVQVLIQDTLRNTVKTLARAIRGIDDEMNIAYGIGTDPNPICTAYWTSQRFSIGSTTVEAGESLFLLERAENVTSVIPLSSTATAIISDFTRSAYSRYILSGNVSGSGGANSVRGPLHTILPINSVVIGGQGVELYTTAYDCHLITLCRQSDTSEKELDLYISNDEETFTRIQRSTPVGSNTSAESLHIHIQMRQARVPAGYGLYICMGSDGTSSNAYCDLKFTYHLYPVHLTPEPND
;
A
#
# COMPACT_ATOMS: atom_id res chain seq x y z
N MET A 1 48.36 -89.00 -29.01
CA MET A 1 48.67 -90.32 -29.57
C MET A 1 48.95 -91.35 -28.47
N ILE A 2 48.28 -92.50 -28.54
CA ILE A 2 48.30 -93.58 -27.55
C ILE A 2 49.11 -94.78 -28.08
N ASP A 3 50.07 -95.25 -27.28
CA ASP A 3 50.94 -96.41 -27.57
C ASP A 3 50.27 -97.72 -27.14
N LEU A 4 49.94 -98.58 -28.12
CA LEU A 4 49.23 -99.84 -27.90
C LEU A 4 50.10 -100.98 -27.35
N THR A 5 51.41 -100.79 -27.18
CA THR A 5 52.30 -101.81 -26.58
C THR A 5 52.23 -101.86 -25.05
N LYS A 6 51.53 -100.90 -24.43
CA LYS A 6 51.38 -100.76 -22.98
C LYS A 6 49.94 -101.02 -22.56
N ALA A 7 49.70 -101.32 -21.28
CA ALA A 7 48.35 -101.31 -20.74
C ALA A 7 47.83 -99.86 -20.72
N VAL A 8 46.77 -99.56 -21.48
CA VAL A 8 46.25 -98.19 -21.63
C VAL A 8 44.83 -98.06 -21.07
N THR A 9 44.61 -96.98 -20.32
CA THR A 9 43.29 -96.45 -19.97
C THR A 9 43.11 -95.06 -20.58
N VAL A 10 41.95 -94.80 -21.20
CA VAL A 10 41.68 -93.57 -21.96
C VAL A 10 40.37 -92.93 -21.50
N PHE A 11 40.41 -91.66 -21.14
CA PHE A 11 39.20 -90.88 -20.90
C PHE A 11 38.59 -90.43 -22.23
N ILE A 12 37.33 -90.81 -22.50
CA ILE A 12 36.70 -90.58 -23.80
C ILE A 12 35.68 -89.43 -23.81
N GLY A 13 35.27 -88.94 -22.64
CA GLY A 13 34.36 -87.80 -22.49
C GLY A 13 33.48 -87.91 -21.26
N ARG A 14 32.72 -86.84 -20.96
CA ARG A 14 31.62 -86.88 -19.98
C ARG A 14 30.31 -87.30 -20.61
N ARG A 15 29.35 -87.73 -19.79
CA ARG A 15 28.01 -88.11 -20.26
C ARG A 15 27.39 -87.01 -21.12
N GLY A 16 27.04 -87.35 -22.35
CA GLY A 16 26.44 -86.42 -23.32
C GLY A 16 27.44 -85.60 -24.15
N GLU A 17 28.74 -85.59 -23.83
CA GLU A 17 29.78 -85.02 -24.71
C GLU A 17 29.89 -85.85 -26.00
N HIS A 18 29.95 -85.21 -27.16
CA HIS A 18 30.05 -85.90 -28.43
C HIS A 18 30.80 -85.09 -29.47
N ASN A 19 31.53 -85.77 -30.37
CA ASN A 19 32.18 -85.19 -31.55
C ASN A 19 33.17 -84.04 -31.28
N TYR A 20 33.68 -83.90 -30.05
CA TYR A 20 34.60 -82.82 -29.69
C TYR A 20 36.03 -83.30 -29.42
N ARG A 21 36.20 -84.60 -29.10
CA ARG A 21 37.51 -85.19 -28.78
C ARG A 21 37.97 -86.12 -29.90
N ASN A 22 39.24 -85.99 -30.29
CA ASN A 22 39.91 -86.93 -31.20
C ASN A 22 40.87 -87.80 -30.40
N ILE A 23 40.65 -89.12 -30.42
CA ILE A 23 41.47 -90.10 -29.71
C ILE A 23 42.29 -90.85 -30.75
N GLU A 24 43.60 -90.63 -30.72
CA GLU A 24 44.53 -91.15 -31.72
C GLU A 24 45.35 -92.32 -31.14
N PHE A 25 45.32 -93.47 -31.81
CA PHE A 25 46.04 -94.70 -31.45
C PHE A 25 47.12 -95.01 -32.47
N ASP A 26 48.34 -95.27 -32.01
CA ASP A 26 49.42 -95.81 -32.85
C ASP A 26 49.23 -97.32 -33.03
N VAL A 27 48.90 -97.74 -34.26
CA VAL A 27 48.59 -99.13 -34.61
C VAL A 27 49.74 -99.82 -35.35
N SER A 28 50.90 -99.17 -35.46
CA SER A 28 52.06 -99.70 -36.19
C SER A 28 52.50 -101.08 -35.68
N SER A 29 52.37 -101.34 -34.38
CA SER A 29 52.71 -102.63 -33.77
C SER A 29 51.77 -103.78 -34.14
N LEU A 30 50.57 -103.47 -34.65
CA LEU A 30 49.56 -104.47 -35.03
C LEU A 30 49.65 -104.85 -36.52
N LEU A 31 50.19 -103.96 -37.35
CA LEU A 31 50.31 -104.13 -38.80
C LEU A 31 51.69 -104.73 -39.12
N GLU A 32 51.74 -106.03 -39.43
CA GLU A 32 52.96 -106.68 -39.94
C GLU A 32 53.06 -106.55 -41.47
N ASP A 33 54.28 -106.37 -41.99
CA ASP A 33 54.59 -106.17 -43.42
C ASP A 33 54.07 -107.29 -44.36
N ASN A 34 53.64 -108.43 -43.81
CA ASN A 34 53.18 -109.60 -44.56
C ASN A 34 51.72 -109.51 -45.05
N TYR A 35 50.94 -108.51 -44.63
CA TYR A 35 49.50 -108.39 -44.97
C TYR A 35 49.11 -106.99 -45.48
N PRO A 36 49.52 -106.61 -46.72
CA PRO A 36 49.34 -105.26 -47.26
C PRO A 36 47.88 -104.86 -47.55
N SER A 37 46.91 -105.76 -47.36
CA SER A 37 45.46 -105.45 -47.50
C SER A 37 44.67 -105.74 -46.22
N ALA A 38 45.32 -105.76 -45.06
CA ALA A 38 44.63 -105.92 -43.79
C ALA A 38 43.79 -104.67 -43.45
N SER A 39 42.59 -104.89 -42.91
CA SER A 39 41.68 -103.85 -42.42
C SER A 39 41.75 -103.74 -40.90
N LEU A 40 41.60 -102.53 -40.38
CA LEU A 40 41.51 -102.27 -38.94
C LEU A 40 40.04 -102.07 -38.56
N ASN A 41 39.59 -102.84 -37.58
CA ASN A 41 38.27 -102.76 -37.01
C ASN A 41 38.37 -102.43 -35.53
N ALA A 42 37.71 -101.35 -35.11
CA ALA A 42 37.62 -100.96 -33.71
C ALA A 42 36.23 -101.29 -33.17
N ILE A 43 36.17 -102.14 -32.16
CA ILE A 43 34.93 -102.57 -31.49
C ILE A 43 34.93 -101.98 -30.10
N TYR A 44 33.94 -101.16 -29.81
CA TYR A 44 33.77 -100.57 -28.49
C TYR A 44 32.69 -101.31 -27.72
N LYS A 45 33.06 -101.80 -26.52
CA LYS A 45 32.13 -102.26 -25.49
C LYS A 45 31.92 -101.15 -24.48
N ARG A 46 30.73 -100.55 -24.50
CA ARG A 46 30.32 -99.51 -23.57
C ARG A 46 30.21 -100.01 -22.12
N PRO A 47 30.14 -99.09 -21.13
CA PRO A 47 29.96 -99.45 -19.72
C PRO A 47 28.70 -100.28 -19.44
N ASP A 48 27.62 -100.10 -20.22
CA ASP A 48 26.38 -100.90 -20.16
C ASP A 48 26.53 -102.34 -20.71
N GLY A 49 27.70 -102.67 -21.25
CA GLY A 49 28.03 -103.99 -21.76
C GLY A 49 27.68 -104.22 -23.24
N VAL A 50 27.07 -103.24 -23.92
CA VAL A 50 26.76 -103.32 -25.36
C VAL A 50 28.04 -103.12 -26.17
N ALA A 51 28.31 -104.01 -27.12
CA ALA A 51 29.47 -103.94 -28.00
C ALA A 51 29.04 -103.65 -29.45
N TYR A 52 29.71 -102.71 -30.10
CA TYR A 52 29.46 -102.34 -31.49
C TYR A 52 30.72 -101.78 -32.16
N PRO A 53 30.83 -101.85 -33.51
CA PRO A 53 31.93 -101.21 -34.22
C PRO A 53 31.83 -99.69 -34.10
N VAL A 54 32.95 -99.04 -33.80
CA VAL A 54 33.04 -97.57 -33.83
C VAL A 54 33.62 -97.10 -35.15
N VAL A 55 33.21 -95.91 -35.57
CA VAL A 55 33.76 -95.28 -36.76
C VAL A 55 35.13 -94.71 -36.43
N THR A 56 36.13 -95.17 -37.17
CA THR A 56 37.52 -94.72 -37.05
C THR A 56 38.06 -94.29 -38.39
N ASN A 57 38.95 -93.31 -38.39
CA ASN A 57 39.72 -92.93 -39.56
C ASN A 57 41.16 -93.42 -39.40
N TYR A 58 41.74 -94.01 -40.45
CA TYR A 58 43.13 -94.47 -40.44
C TYR A 58 43.94 -93.68 -41.45
N ALA A 59 45.05 -93.08 -41.01
CA ALA A 59 46.01 -92.40 -41.85
C ALA A 59 47.41 -92.52 -41.24
N ASP A 60 48.42 -92.76 -42.06
CA ASP A 60 49.85 -92.71 -41.70
C ASP A 60 50.22 -93.49 -40.41
N GLY A 61 49.67 -94.70 -40.21
CA GLY A 61 49.97 -95.55 -39.05
C GLY A 61 49.15 -95.23 -37.78
N VAL A 62 48.24 -94.24 -37.86
CA VAL A 62 47.43 -93.78 -36.72
C VAL A 62 45.95 -94.05 -36.99
N LEU A 63 45.29 -94.68 -36.02
CA LEU A 63 43.84 -94.88 -36.00
C LEU A 63 43.20 -93.83 -35.09
N THR A 64 42.33 -93.00 -35.63
CA THR A 64 41.64 -91.94 -34.88
C THR A 64 40.18 -92.30 -34.66
N TRP A 65 39.75 -92.29 -33.41
CA TRP A 65 38.35 -92.41 -32.99
C TRP A 65 37.86 -91.09 -32.42
N GLN A 66 36.70 -90.64 -32.87
CA GLN A 66 36.00 -89.47 -32.34
C GLN A 66 34.73 -89.94 -31.60
N PRO A 67 34.75 -90.04 -30.26
CA PRO A 67 33.60 -90.51 -29.51
C PRO A 67 32.36 -89.65 -29.78
N ASN A 68 31.25 -90.32 -30.12
CA ASN A 68 29.96 -89.68 -30.37
C ASN A 68 29.04 -89.82 -29.14
N ALA A 69 27.80 -89.31 -29.26
CA ALA A 69 26.83 -89.31 -28.15
C ALA A 69 26.45 -90.72 -27.68
N THR A 70 26.51 -91.70 -28.57
CA THR A 70 26.28 -93.11 -28.25
C THR A 70 27.42 -93.65 -27.38
N ASP A 71 28.66 -93.26 -27.66
CA ASP A 71 29.87 -93.72 -26.96
C ASP A 71 29.97 -93.22 -25.51
N THR A 72 29.46 -92.01 -25.24
CA THR A 72 29.47 -91.35 -23.92
C THR A 72 28.14 -91.46 -23.18
N SER A 73 27.16 -92.19 -23.70
CA SER A 73 25.79 -92.26 -23.14
C SER A 73 25.72 -92.84 -21.72
N PHE A 74 26.67 -93.69 -21.34
CA PHE A 74 26.75 -94.33 -20.03
C PHE A 74 28.08 -94.02 -19.35
N VAL A 75 27.99 -93.64 -18.08
CA VAL A 75 29.14 -93.36 -17.21
C VAL A 75 29.76 -94.67 -16.76
N GLY A 76 31.08 -94.68 -16.64
CA GLY A 76 31.84 -95.83 -16.14
C GLY A 76 32.91 -96.32 -17.10
N VAL A 77 33.34 -97.57 -16.90
CA VAL A 77 34.50 -98.14 -17.60
C VAL A 77 34.05 -99.01 -18.77
N GLY A 78 34.41 -98.61 -19.99
CA GLY A 78 34.23 -99.38 -21.21
C GLY A 78 35.53 -100.06 -21.65
N ARG A 79 35.47 -100.76 -22.79
CA ARG A 79 36.62 -101.42 -23.42
C ARG A 79 36.60 -101.25 -24.93
N LEU A 80 37.67 -100.72 -25.51
CA LEU A 80 37.87 -100.69 -26.94
C LEU A 80 38.81 -101.83 -27.34
N GLU A 81 38.46 -102.59 -28.37
CA GLU A 81 39.34 -103.57 -29.00
C GLU A 81 39.62 -103.12 -30.43
N ILE A 82 40.90 -102.90 -30.76
CA ILE A 82 41.35 -102.65 -32.13
C ILE A 82 41.89 -103.95 -32.67
N ARG A 83 41.33 -104.43 -33.78
CA ARG A 83 41.62 -105.73 -34.37
C ARG A 83 42.03 -105.58 -35.83
N VAL A 84 43.04 -106.34 -36.22
CA VAL A 84 43.46 -106.48 -37.62
C VAL A 84 42.72 -107.67 -38.25
N THR A 85 42.16 -107.48 -39.44
CA THR A 85 41.45 -108.53 -40.20
C THR A 85 41.92 -108.58 -41.65
N TYR A 86 42.18 -109.78 -42.18
CA TYR A 86 42.53 -110.01 -43.59
C TYR A 86 41.63 -111.11 -44.16
N GLY A 87 40.70 -110.76 -45.04
CA GLY A 87 39.62 -111.67 -45.44
C GLY A 87 38.80 -112.13 -44.22
N ASP A 88 38.57 -113.43 -44.09
CA ASP A 88 37.85 -114.04 -42.97
C ASP A 88 38.74 -114.35 -41.74
N VAL A 89 40.03 -113.95 -41.77
CA VAL A 89 40.99 -114.25 -40.71
C VAL A 89 41.14 -113.05 -39.78
N VAL A 90 40.95 -113.29 -38.48
CA VAL A 90 41.26 -112.33 -37.40
C VAL A 90 42.73 -112.46 -37.01
N GLY A 91 43.48 -111.37 -37.18
CA GLY A 91 44.88 -111.24 -36.78
C GLY A 91 45.05 -110.75 -35.34
N LYS A 92 46.13 -109.98 -35.08
CA LYS A 92 46.42 -109.41 -33.75
C LYS A 92 45.33 -108.42 -33.32
N SER A 93 45.09 -108.32 -32.01
CA SER A 93 44.25 -107.27 -31.43
C SER A 93 44.86 -106.65 -30.17
N ALA A 94 44.53 -105.37 -29.94
CA ALA A 94 44.88 -104.62 -28.73
C ALA A 94 43.61 -104.24 -27.98
N ARG A 95 43.63 -104.33 -26.64
CA ARG A 95 42.51 -103.95 -25.77
C ARG A 95 42.88 -102.74 -24.92
N ILE A 96 41.98 -101.76 -24.91
CA ILE A 96 42.12 -100.47 -24.21
C ILE A 96 40.94 -100.32 -23.25
N LEU A 97 41.19 -99.88 -22.01
CA LEU A 97 40.13 -99.47 -21.10
C LEU A 97 39.69 -98.04 -21.42
N THR A 98 38.40 -97.78 -21.45
CA THR A 98 37.86 -96.41 -21.64
C THR A 98 37.14 -95.95 -20.39
N ILE A 99 37.13 -94.64 -20.12
CA ILE A 99 36.41 -94.04 -19.00
C ILE A 99 35.47 -92.95 -19.55
N VAL A 100 34.20 -93.02 -19.14
CA VAL A 100 33.21 -91.94 -19.26
C VAL A 100 32.90 -91.42 -17.86
N GLU A 101 32.95 -90.11 -17.64
CA GLU A 101 32.64 -89.46 -16.35
C GLU A 101 31.25 -88.80 -16.36
N ASP A 102 30.70 -88.49 -15.19
CA ASP A 102 29.48 -87.70 -15.04
C ASP A 102 29.65 -86.26 -15.54
N ALA A 103 28.60 -85.70 -16.16
CA ALA A 103 28.46 -84.27 -16.41
C ALA A 103 27.79 -83.57 -15.21
N LEU A 104 27.99 -82.25 -15.07
CA LEU A 104 27.31 -81.45 -14.04
C LEU A 104 25.78 -81.48 -14.21
N VAL A 105 25.30 -81.50 -15.46
CA VAL A 105 23.92 -81.71 -15.86
C VAL A 105 23.96 -82.48 -17.19
N ASP A 106 23.08 -83.47 -17.38
CA ASP A 106 23.00 -84.24 -18.62
C ASP A 106 22.55 -83.35 -19.80
N GLY A 107 23.26 -83.39 -20.93
CA GLY A 107 22.87 -82.72 -22.17
C GLY A 107 23.21 -81.23 -22.26
N ILE A 108 22.64 -80.54 -23.25
CA ILE A 108 22.77 -79.08 -23.41
C ILE A 108 21.72 -78.44 -22.49
N ALA A 109 22.08 -78.21 -21.23
CA ALA A 109 21.23 -77.48 -20.30
C ALA A 109 21.29 -75.96 -20.60
N GLU A 110 20.15 -75.28 -20.54
CA GLU A 110 20.14 -73.82 -20.60
C GLU A 110 20.91 -73.24 -19.39
N PRO A 111 21.76 -72.22 -19.60
CA PRO A 111 22.40 -71.52 -18.50
C PRO A 111 21.35 -70.96 -17.53
N PRO A 112 21.62 -70.92 -16.21
CA PRO A 112 20.70 -70.30 -15.26
C PRO A 112 20.51 -68.80 -15.53
N GLU A 113 19.29 -68.31 -15.29
CA GLU A 113 18.92 -66.89 -15.43
C GLU A 113 19.79 -65.98 -14.53
N PRO A 114 20.29 -64.84 -15.06
CA PRO A 114 21.18 -63.96 -14.32
C PRO A 114 20.45 -63.18 -13.19
N PRO A 115 21.11 -62.94 -12.04
CA PRO A 115 20.51 -62.32 -10.85
C PRO A 115 19.99 -60.87 -11.02
N ALA A 116 20.27 -60.19 -12.13
CA ALA A 116 19.80 -58.82 -12.38
C ALA A 116 18.36 -58.74 -12.90
N GLN A 117 17.80 -59.84 -13.42
CA GLN A 117 16.49 -59.85 -14.07
C GLN A 117 15.35 -59.56 -13.07
N GLU A 118 15.46 -60.03 -11.83
CA GLU A 118 14.44 -59.81 -10.80
C GLU A 118 14.33 -58.34 -10.39
N TRP A 119 15.47 -57.64 -10.25
CA TRP A 119 15.49 -56.21 -9.94
C TRP A 119 14.91 -55.38 -11.09
N LEU A 120 15.27 -55.69 -12.34
CA LEU A 120 14.73 -55.01 -13.51
C LEU A 120 13.21 -55.16 -13.60
N ASN A 121 12.69 -56.36 -13.36
CA ASN A 121 11.25 -56.61 -13.37
C ASN A 121 10.54 -55.79 -12.27
N LYS A 122 11.11 -55.69 -11.06
CA LYS A 122 10.56 -54.84 -9.98
C LYS A 122 10.53 -53.36 -10.38
N VAL A 123 11.57 -52.86 -11.02
CA VAL A 123 11.64 -51.47 -11.51
C VAL A 123 10.59 -51.23 -12.58
N LEU A 124 10.45 -52.13 -13.55
CA LEU A 124 9.45 -52.01 -14.63
C LEU A 124 8.02 -52.07 -14.10
N SER A 125 7.73 -52.94 -13.13
CA SER A 125 6.42 -52.99 -12.47
C SER A 125 6.09 -51.69 -11.75
N ALA A 126 7.03 -51.14 -10.98
CA ALA A 126 6.83 -49.87 -10.28
C ALA A 126 6.63 -48.69 -11.25
N LEU A 127 7.30 -48.70 -12.42
CA LEU A 127 7.10 -47.70 -13.48
C LEU A 127 5.75 -47.84 -14.17
N ALA A 128 5.27 -49.07 -14.39
CA ALA A 128 3.99 -49.33 -15.04
C ALA A 128 2.79 -48.97 -14.13
N GLU A 129 2.99 -48.96 -12.81
CA GLU A 129 1.98 -48.48 -11.84
C GLU A 129 1.85 -46.96 -11.79
N LEU A 130 2.80 -46.19 -12.36
CA LEU A 130 2.72 -44.74 -12.41
C LEU A 130 1.72 -44.28 -13.48
N ASP A 131 0.60 -43.71 -13.03
CA ASP A 131 -0.32 -43.00 -13.90
C ASP A 131 0.16 -41.55 -14.11
N ILE A 132 0.79 -41.32 -15.26
CA ILE A 132 1.31 -40.01 -15.65
C ILE A 132 0.16 -39.00 -15.85
N ASP A 133 -1.00 -39.45 -16.31
CA ASP A 133 -2.15 -38.58 -16.53
C ASP A 133 -2.74 -38.13 -15.20
N GLU A 134 -2.83 -39.03 -14.21
CA GLU A 134 -3.22 -38.68 -12.84
C GLU A 134 -2.24 -37.65 -12.22
N ILE A 135 -0.94 -37.88 -12.35
CA ILE A 135 0.09 -36.94 -11.86
C ILE A 135 -0.05 -35.57 -12.52
N ASN A 136 -0.24 -35.52 -13.85
CA ASN A 136 -0.44 -34.27 -14.58
C ASN A 136 -1.74 -33.57 -14.18
N ASN A 137 -2.81 -34.32 -13.92
CA ASN A 137 -4.07 -33.78 -13.43
C ASN A 137 -3.92 -33.15 -12.03
N LEU A 138 -3.21 -33.83 -11.12
CA LEU A 138 -2.89 -33.29 -9.79
C LEU A 138 -2.02 -32.04 -9.87
N LEU A 139 -1.05 -32.02 -10.79
CA LEU A 139 -0.19 -30.86 -11.02
C LEU A 139 -1.01 -29.66 -11.54
N ASN A 140 -1.89 -29.88 -12.52
CA ASN A 140 -2.78 -28.85 -13.06
C ASN A 140 -3.76 -28.34 -12.01
N LEU A 141 -4.34 -29.22 -11.19
CA LEU A 141 -5.20 -28.83 -10.07
C LEU A 141 -4.45 -27.95 -9.08
N THR A 142 -3.23 -28.34 -8.71
CA THR A 142 -2.38 -27.59 -7.79
C THR A 142 -2.03 -26.22 -8.36
N TYR A 143 -1.69 -26.14 -9.65
CA TYR A 143 -1.40 -24.89 -10.35
C TYR A 143 -2.60 -23.94 -10.36
N ASN A 144 -3.80 -24.45 -10.68
CA ASN A 144 -5.02 -23.65 -10.69
C ASN A 144 -5.40 -23.16 -9.29
N LEU A 145 -5.27 -24.00 -8.27
CA LEU A 145 -5.48 -23.61 -6.87
C LEU A 145 -4.50 -22.51 -6.44
N LEU A 146 -3.23 -22.61 -6.85
CA LEU A 146 -2.22 -21.61 -6.55
C LEU A 146 -2.56 -20.25 -7.20
N ASN A 147 -2.98 -20.25 -8.47
CA ASN A 147 -3.40 -19.03 -9.16
C ASN A 147 -4.63 -18.39 -8.53
N ASN A 148 -5.65 -19.19 -8.22
CA ASN A 148 -6.86 -18.69 -7.55
C ASN A 148 -6.52 -18.07 -6.17
N ASN A 149 -5.60 -18.68 -5.42
CA ASN A 149 -5.14 -18.12 -4.15
C ASN A 149 -4.35 -16.82 -4.34
N TYR A 150 -3.54 -16.71 -5.39
CA TYR A 150 -2.84 -15.47 -5.73
C TYR A 150 -3.82 -14.34 -6.05
N ASP A 151 -4.84 -14.60 -6.87
CA ASP A 151 -5.85 -13.61 -7.23
C ASP A 151 -6.64 -13.15 -5.99
N LEU A 152 -7.06 -14.10 -5.14
CA LEU A 152 -7.77 -13.79 -3.90
C LEU A 152 -6.90 -12.95 -2.95
N LEU A 153 -5.62 -13.27 -2.83
CA LEU A 153 -4.68 -12.51 -2.00
C LEU A 153 -4.50 -11.09 -2.54
N ASN A 154 -4.41 -10.92 -3.85
CA ASN A 154 -4.29 -9.61 -4.49
C ASN A 154 -5.56 -8.76 -4.29
N THR A 155 -6.75 -9.35 -4.46
CA THR A 155 -8.02 -8.67 -4.14
C THR A 155 -8.09 -8.27 -2.66
N THR A 156 -7.66 -9.16 -1.76
CA THR A 156 -7.64 -8.89 -0.33
C THR A 156 -6.69 -7.74 0.00
N HIS A 157 -5.49 -7.73 -0.60
CA HIS A 157 -4.52 -6.65 -0.43
C HIS A 157 -5.11 -5.29 -0.84
N ASN A 158 -5.73 -5.21 -2.02
CA ASN A 158 -6.36 -3.97 -2.50
C ASN A 158 -7.46 -3.48 -1.55
N LEU A 159 -8.31 -4.40 -1.06
CA LEU A 159 -9.37 -4.04 -0.12
C LEU A 159 -8.82 -3.53 1.22
N VAL A 160 -7.71 -4.10 1.70
CA VAL A 160 -7.02 -3.65 2.92
C VAL A 160 -6.41 -2.27 2.72
N GLU A 161 -5.79 -2.00 1.58
CA GLU A 161 -5.27 -0.67 1.23
C GLU A 161 -6.39 0.37 1.15
N ASP A 162 -7.50 0.07 0.46
CA ASP A 162 -8.66 0.96 0.40
C ASP A 162 -9.26 1.24 1.79
N THR A 163 -9.33 0.20 2.63
CA THR A 163 -9.81 0.33 4.01
C THR A 163 -8.86 1.20 4.84
N ARG A 164 -7.54 1.00 4.69
CA ARG A 164 -6.50 1.80 5.33
C ARG A 164 -6.70 3.27 4.96
N GLU A 165 -6.76 3.60 3.67
CA GLU A 165 -6.95 4.97 3.19
C GLU A 165 -8.28 5.60 3.70
N ASN A 166 -9.38 4.82 3.72
CA ASN A 166 -10.65 5.29 4.25
C ASN A 166 -10.57 5.60 5.75
N LEU A 167 -9.95 4.71 6.53
CA LEU A 167 -9.75 4.90 7.97
C LEU A 167 -8.83 6.08 8.26
N TYR A 168 -7.74 6.25 7.52
CA TYR A 168 -6.87 7.42 7.63
C TYR A 168 -7.64 8.71 7.37
N ARG A 169 -8.43 8.77 6.29
CA ARG A 169 -9.27 9.93 5.96
C ARG A 169 -10.31 10.21 7.04
N ARG A 170 -11.05 9.20 7.49
CA ARG A 170 -12.05 9.35 8.57
C ARG A 170 -11.42 9.78 9.88
N THR A 171 -10.27 9.23 10.23
CA THR A 171 -9.52 9.60 11.44
C THR A 171 -9.02 11.04 11.34
N GLY A 172 -8.47 11.47 10.20
CA GLY A 172 -8.11 12.86 9.98
C GLY A 172 -9.31 13.82 10.09
N ILE A 173 -10.45 13.46 9.51
CA ILE A 173 -11.70 14.22 9.67
C ILE A 173 -12.11 14.29 11.14
N LEU A 174 -12.18 13.15 11.83
CA LEU A 174 -12.57 13.09 13.23
C LEU A 174 -11.63 13.88 14.13
N LEU A 175 -10.32 13.75 13.96
CA LEU A 175 -9.32 14.53 14.70
C LEU A 175 -9.46 16.03 14.44
N ASN A 176 -9.79 16.45 13.22
CA ASN A 176 -10.11 17.86 12.93
C ASN A 176 -11.40 18.34 13.62
N HIS A 177 -12.38 17.46 13.85
CA HIS A 177 -13.62 17.80 14.57
C HIS A 177 -13.47 17.67 16.09
N LEU A 178 -12.56 16.82 16.54
CA LEU A 178 -12.26 16.53 17.94
C LEU A 178 -11.12 17.40 18.49
N HIS A 179 -10.43 18.18 17.66
CA HIS A 179 -9.43 19.12 18.13
C HIS A 179 -10.11 20.07 19.13
N PRO A 180 -9.77 19.99 20.43
CA PRO A 180 -10.38 20.85 21.41
C PRO A 180 -9.85 22.26 21.12
N ILE A 181 -10.73 23.16 20.68
CA ILE A 181 -10.47 24.60 20.62
C ILE A 181 -9.45 25.02 19.52
N GLU A 182 -9.44 24.36 18.36
CA GLU A 182 -8.90 25.01 17.13
C GLU A 182 -9.86 24.88 15.92
N THR A 183 -11.16 24.70 16.17
CA THR A 183 -12.14 25.32 15.28
C THR A 183 -11.88 26.81 15.37
N ALA A 184 -11.24 27.37 14.34
CA ALA A 184 -10.88 28.77 14.34
C ALA A 184 -12.07 29.59 14.81
N SER A 185 -11.80 30.26 15.89
CA SER A 185 -12.78 30.81 16.76
C SER A 185 -13.11 32.17 16.17
N ALA A 186 -14.04 32.23 15.21
CA ALA A 186 -14.55 33.49 14.67
C ALA A 186 -14.84 34.42 15.85
N PRO A 187 -14.08 35.51 16.04
CA PRO A 187 -13.72 36.10 17.34
C PRO A 187 -14.52 35.47 18.51
N ASP A 188 -14.14 34.24 18.85
CA ASP A 188 -14.95 33.36 19.70
C ASP A 188 -14.91 33.90 21.12
N MET A 189 -16.12 34.11 21.64
CA MET A 189 -16.66 34.06 23.01
C MET A 189 -15.82 34.40 24.25
N ILE A 190 -14.51 34.45 24.16
CA ILE A 190 -13.56 34.48 25.25
C ILE A 190 -12.89 35.86 25.33
N SER A 191 -12.51 36.44 24.18
CA SER A 191 -11.96 37.80 24.09
C SER A 191 -13.06 38.86 24.02
N ARG A 192 -12.85 39.98 24.71
CA ARG A 192 -13.74 41.14 24.58
C ARG A 192 -13.42 41.94 23.31
N ARG A 193 -14.46 42.53 22.73
CA ARG A 193 -14.40 43.45 21.60
C ARG A 193 -14.74 44.86 22.05
N ALA A 194 -14.07 45.86 21.51
CA ALA A 194 -14.36 47.26 21.73
C ALA A 194 -14.21 48.04 20.43
N ALA A 195 -14.69 49.29 20.41
CA ALA A 195 -14.40 50.20 19.31
C ALA A 195 -14.32 51.65 19.74
N ILE A 196 -13.63 52.41 18.90
CA ILE A 196 -13.65 53.86 18.90
C ILE A 196 -13.92 54.32 17.47
N THR A 197 -15.05 55.00 17.24
CA THR A 197 -15.37 55.61 15.95
C THR A 197 -15.09 57.10 16.02
N PHE A 198 -14.09 57.55 15.26
CA PHE A 198 -13.63 58.93 15.30
C PHE A 198 -14.44 59.79 14.34
N SER A 199 -14.80 61.01 14.78
CA SER A 199 -15.34 62.05 13.90
C SER A 199 -14.34 63.18 13.67
N ASN A 200 -13.39 63.37 14.59
CA ASN A 200 -12.30 64.34 14.46
C ASN A 200 -11.10 63.96 15.34
N ILE A 201 -9.88 64.23 14.85
CA ILE A 201 -8.63 64.07 15.61
C ILE A 201 -7.81 65.36 15.44
N ALA A 202 -7.36 65.93 16.55
CA ALA A 202 -6.51 67.11 16.57
C ALA A 202 -5.19 66.86 17.31
N ASN A 203 -4.19 67.72 17.06
CA ASN A 203 -2.90 67.67 17.73
C ASN A 203 -3.06 67.70 19.27
N GLY A 204 -2.35 66.82 19.95
CA GLY A 204 -2.41 66.65 21.41
C GLY A 204 -3.60 65.83 21.90
N ASN A 205 -4.53 65.41 21.04
CA ASN A 205 -5.52 64.42 21.43
C ASN A 205 -4.84 63.08 21.76
N ASN A 206 -5.48 62.27 22.59
CA ASN A 206 -4.97 60.94 22.88
C ASN A 206 -6.07 59.88 22.97
N VAL A 207 -5.63 58.63 22.88
CA VAL A 207 -6.38 57.43 23.20
C VAL A 207 -5.61 56.67 24.27
N VAL A 208 -6.29 56.27 25.34
CA VAL A 208 -5.71 55.44 26.40
C VAL A 208 -6.31 54.04 26.30
N ILE A 209 -5.44 53.03 26.22
CA ILE A 209 -5.85 51.62 26.23
C ILE A 209 -5.00 50.89 27.26
N GLY A 210 -5.62 50.49 28.37
CA GLY A 210 -4.89 49.93 29.50
C GLY A 210 -3.93 50.95 30.10
N MET A 211 -2.64 50.64 30.06
CA MET A 211 -1.57 51.51 30.58
C MET A 211 -0.91 52.37 29.49
N ILE A 212 -1.19 52.12 28.22
CA ILE A 212 -0.54 52.82 27.10
C ILE A 212 -1.38 54.00 26.66
N THR A 213 -0.72 55.15 26.49
CA THR A 213 -1.33 56.37 25.94
C THR A 213 -0.80 56.63 24.53
N TYR A 214 -1.71 56.64 23.55
CA TYR A 214 -1.44 56.99 22.16
C TYR A 214 -1.78 58.46 21.94
N THR A 215 -0.78 59.31 21.77
CA THR A 215 -0.96 60.75 21.56
C THR A 215 -0.83 61.09 20.07
N PHE A 216 -1.82 61.79 19.51
CA PHE A 216 -1.76 62.29 18.16
C PHE A 216 -0.93 63.57 18.09
N VAL A 217 0.04 63.60 17.18
CA VAL A 217 0.98 64.72 17.05
C VAL A 217 1.13 65.16 15.60
N THR A 218 1.52 66.42 15.37
CA THR A 218 1.90 66.92 14.04
C THR A 218 3.39 66.74 13.72
N ALA A 219 4.19 66.35 14.71
CA ALA A 219 5.60 65.99 14.55
C ALA A 219 5.98 64.96 15.63
N LEU A 220 6.73 63.93 15.24
CA LEU A 220 7.23 62.91 16.17
C LEU A 220 8.39 63.46 17.02
N GLY A 221 8.48 62.97 18.25
CA GLY A 221 9.57 63.26 19.18
C GLY A 221 10.01 61.99 19.93
N SER A 222 10.44 62.16 21.17
CA SER A 222 10.89 61.06 22.04
C SER A 222 9.90 60.88 23.20
N PRO A 223 8.82 60.10 23.03
CA PRO A 223 7.84 59.89 24.10
C PRO A 223 8.44 59.16 25.31
N ALA A 224 7.87 59.40 26.49
CA ALA A 224 8.22 58.67 27.71
C ALA A 224 7.71 57.23 27.66
N ALA A 225 8.19 56.36 28.55
CA ALA A 225 7.69 54.99 28.69
C ALA A 225 6.15 54.95 28.80
N ASN A 226 5.52 53.93 28.20
CA ASN A 226 4.07 53.75 28.07
C ASN A 226 3.34 54.85 27.26
N ASN A 227 4.08 55.69 26.55
CA ASN A 227 3.51 56.65 25.61
C ASN A 227 3.96 56.32 24.19
N VAL A 228 3.01 56.41 23.27
CA VAL A 228 3.23 56.25 21.84
C VAL A 228 2.74 57.51 21.15
N GLN A 229 3.55 58.08 20.27
CA GLN A 229 3.12 59.19 19.43
C GLN A 229 2.72 58.65 18.06
N VAL A 230 1.56 59.12 17.56
CA VAL A 230 1.02 58.78 16.25
C VAL A 230 0.94 60.08 15.44
N LEU A 231 1.64 60.12 14.31
CA LEU A 231 1.61 61.28 13.42
C LEU A 231 0.23 61.41 12.75
N ILE A 232 -0.37 62.59 12.86
CA ILE A 232 -1.62 62.92 12.17
C ILE A 232 -1.36 62.92 10.66
N GLN A 233 -2.21 62.20 9.92
CA GLN A 233 -2.10 62.02 8.48
C GLN A 233 -3.06 62.96 7.74
N ASP A 234 -2.93 63.03 6.41
CA ASP A 234 -3.76 63.90 5.53
C ASP A 234 -5.26 63.65 5.64
N THR A 235 -5.66 62.44 6.06
CA THR A 235 -7.06 62.07 6.25
C THR A 235 -7.27 61.43 7.62
N LEU A 236 -8.49 61.57 8.15
CA LEU A 236 -8.92 60.88 9.37
C LEU A 236 -8.73 59.36 9.22
N ARG A 237 -9.13 58.80 8.08
CA ARG A 237 -8.92 57.40 7.70
C ARG A 237 -7.49 56.95 7.89
N ASN A 238 -6.54 57.67 7.27
CA ASN A 238 -5.12 57.30 7.34
C ASN A 238 -4.57 57.46 8.76
N THR A 239 -5.05 58.44 9.52
CA THR A 239 -4.68 58.62 10.93
C THR A 239 -5.15 57.44 11.78
N VAL A 240 -6.40 56.99 11.62
CA VAL A 240 -6.93 55.82 12.36
C VAL A 240 -6.24 54.52 11.92
N LYS A 241 -5.93 54.35 10.61
CA LYS A 241 -5.11 53.23 10.13
C LYS A 241 -3.73 53.21 10.78
N THR A 242 -3.10 54.37 10.95
CA THR A 242 -1.79 54.51 11.60
C THR A 242 -1.89 54.19 13.09
N LEU A 243 -2.93 54.65 13.78
CA LEU A 243 -3.20 54.24 15.16
C LEU A 243 -3.36 52.72 15.31
N ALA A 244 -4.11 52.07 14.40
CA ALA A 244 -4.27 50.63 14.40
C ALA A 244 -2.94 49.87 14.19
N ARG A 245 -2.02 50.43 13.39
CA ARG A 245 -0.65 49.92 13.25
C ARG A 245 0.15 50.10 14.54
N ALA A 246 0.05 51.26 15.19
CA ALA A 246 0.72 51.57 16.44
C ALA A 246 0.31 50.63 17.58
N ILE A 247 -0.98 50.32 17.69
CA ILE A 247 -1.47 49.37 18.71
C ILE A 247 -0.95 47.95 18.44
N ARG A 248 -0.85 47.57 17.17
CA ARG A 248 -0.33 46.25 16.75
C ARG A 248 1.19 46.12 16.87
N GLY A 249 1.94 47.21 17.00
CA GLY A 249 3.39 47.15 17.01
C GLY A 249 4.02 47.03 15.65
N ILE A 250 3.38 47.54 14.59
CA ILE A 250 3.97 47.52 13.25
C ILE A 250 5.02 48.63 13.18
N ASP A 251 6.23 48.28 12.75
CA ASP A 251 7.33 49.23 12.57
C ASP A 251 7.01 50.23 11.46
N ASP A 252 6.90 51.50 11.84
CA ASP A 252 6.63 52.65 10.96
C ASP A 252 7.25 53.90 11.60
N GLU A 253 8.58 53.95 11.67
CA GLU A 253 9.33 55.01 12.35
C GLU A 253 9.05 56.42 11.79
N MET A 254 8.51 56.50 10.57
CA MET A 254 8.12 57.78 9.95
C MET A 254 6.82 58.34 10.54
N ASN A 255 5.92 57.47 11.05
CA ASN A 255 4.59 57.85 11.49
C ASN A 255 4.29 57.50 12.96
N ILE A 256 5.14 56.68 13.60
CA ILE A 256 4.92 56.17 14.95
C ILE A 256 6.24 56.26 15.73
N ALA A 257 6.18 56.82 16.93
CA ALA A 257 7.30 56.81 17.87
C ALA A 257 6.87 56.15 19.19
N TYR A 258 7.56 55.09 19.58
CA TYR A 258 7.35 54.41 20.86
C TYR A 258 8.29 54.95 21.92
N GLY A 259 7.77 55.13 23.13
CA GLY A 259 8.61 55.52 24.25
C GLY A 259 9.54 54.38 24.66
N ILE A 260 10.67 54.71 25.27
CA ILE A 260 11.67 53.72 25.70
C ILE A 260 11.01 52.60 26.53
N GLY A 261 11.23 51.34 26.10
CA GLY A 261 10.68 50.15 26.76
C GLY A 261 9.18 49.94 26.57
N THR A 262 8.54 50.67 25.65
CA THR A 262 7.12 50.48 25.31
C THR A 262 6.99 49.45 24.20
N ASP A 263 6.47 48.28 24.55
CA ASP A 263 6.16 47.21 23.61
C ASP A 263 4.83 47.49 22.85
N PRO A 264 4.54 46.74 21.77
CA PRO A 264 3.20 46.68 21.19
C PRO A 264 2.14 46.44 22.26
N ASN A 265 0.89 46.88 22.05
CA ASN A 265 -0.11 46.83 23.11
C ASN A 265 -0.28 45.40 23.67
N PRO A 266 0.02 45.18 24.96
CA PRO A 266 0.04 43.83 25.52
C PRO A 266 -1.36 43.29 25.77
N ILE A 267 -2.38 44.16 25.83
CA ILE A 267 -3.74 43.79 26.22
C ILE A 267 -4.61 43.50 24.99
N CYS A 268 -4.46 44.29 23.92
CA CYS A 268 -5.31 44.15 22.74
C CYS A 268 -4.54 44.27 21.43
N THR A 269 -5.17 43.82 20.35
CA THR A 269 -4.83 44.16 18.98
C THR A 269 -5.89 45.11 18.42
N ALA A 270 -5.56 45.84 17.35
CA ALA A 270 -6.47 46.77 16.71
C ALA A 270 -6.43 46.70 15.19
N TYR A 271 -7.59 46.90 14.59
CA TYR A 271 -7.75 46.98 13.14
C TYR A 271 -8.61 48.19 12.80
N TRP A 272 -8.37 48.76 11.62
CA TRP A 272 -9.23 49.81 11.10
C TRP A 272 -10.35 49.19 10.29
N THR A 273 -11.54 49.75 10.38
CA THR A 273 -12.66 49.48 9.48
C THR A 273 -13.54 50.72 9.37
N SER A 274 -14.10 50.91 8.19
CA SER A 274 -15.03 51.96 7.79
C SER A 274 -16.46 51.45 7.62
N GLN A 275 -16.64 50.14 7.55
CA GLN A 275 -17.95 49.50 7.42
C GLN A 275 -18.61 49.32 8.80
N ARG A 276 -19.90 49.00 8.79
CA ARG A 276 -20.66 48.68 10.00
C ARG A 276 -20.14 47.40 10.63
N PHE A 277 -20.23 47.27 11.95
CA PHE A 277 -19.95 46.01 12.63
C PHE A 277 -20.63 45.99 13.99
N SER A 278 -20.53 44.89 14.71
CA SER A 278 -21.24 44.74 15.99
C SER A 278 -20.31 44.38 17.13
N ILE A 279 -20.56 45.04 18.26
CA ILE A 279 -19.93 44.82 19.56
C ILE A 279 -21.03 44.38 20.51
N GLY A 280 -21.16 43.06 20.67
CA GLY A 280 -22.29 42.47 21.37
C GLY A 280 -23.63 42.82 20.72
N SER A 281 -24.52 43.41 21.49
CA SER A 281 -25.84 43.84 21.02
C SER A 281 -25.84 45.25 20.40
N THR A 282 -24.70 45.94 20.39
CA THR A 282 -24.56 47.28 19.83
C THR A 282 -24.02 47.19 18.41
N THR A 283 -24.71 47.85 17.48
CA THR A 283 -24.19 48.06 16.12
C THR A 283 -23.41 49.37 16.08
N VAL A 284 -22.18 49.29 15.61
CA VAL A 284 -21.33 50.44 15.29
C VAL A 284 -21.64 50.83 13.85
N GLU A 285 -22.00 52.09 13.65
CA GLU A 285 -22.30 52.65 12.32
C GLU A 285 -21.04 52.75 11.45
N ALA A 286 -21.24 52.86 10.13
CA ALA A 286 -20.15 53.09 9.21
C ALA A 286 -19.45 54.42 9.51
N GLY A 287 -18.12 54.42 9.47
CA GLY A 287 -17.29 55.56 9.86
C GLY A 287 -15.89 55.10 10.24
N GLU A 288 -14.96 56.04 10.35
CA GLU A 288 -13.54 55.74 10.60
C GLU A 288 -13.33 55.15 12.00
N SER A 289 -13.39 53.83 12.09
CA SER A 289 -13.48 53.09 13.34
C SER A 289 -12.24 52.25 13.59
N LEU A 290 -11.84 52.24 14.85
CA LEU A 290 -10.86 51.33 15.41
C LEU A 290 -11.61 50.14 16.02
N PHE A 291 -11.47 48.96 15.42
CA PHE A 291 -11.93 47.69 15.96
C PHE A 291 -10.86 47.11 16.88
N LEU A 292 -11.20 46.90 18.16
CA LEU A 292 -10.28 46.42 19.19
C LEU A 292 -10.65 45.00 19.61
N LEU A 293 -9.65 44.13 19.72
CA LEU A 293 -9.81 42.76 20.19
C LEU A 293 -8.82 42.48 21.32
N GLU A 294 -9.34 42.07 22.48
CA GLU A 294 -8.53 41.64 23.60
C GLU A 294 -7.72 40.38 23.25
N ARG A 295 -6.41 40.39 23.55
CA ARG A 295 -5.50 39.26 23.33
C ARG A 295 -5.75 38.16 24.36
N ALA A 296 -5.91 38.57 25.62
CA ALA A 296 -6.04 37.64 26.73
C ALA A 296 -7.41 36.98 26.77
N GLU A 297 -7.40 35.68 26.94
CA GLU A 297 -8.60 34.87 27.02
C GLU A 297 -9.20 34.88 28.44
N ASN A 298 -10.53 34.92 28.54
CA ASN A 298 -11.30 34.76 29.78
C ASN A 298 -11.05 35.80 30.87
N VAL A 299 -10.27 36.85 30.59
CA VAL A 299 -10.01 37.93 31.54
C VAL A 299 -11.27 38.76 31.79
N THR A 300 -11.53 39.09 33.05
CA THR A 300 -12.70 39.86 33.49
C THR A 300 -12.34 41.24 34.05
N SER A 301 -11.05 41.53 34.26
CA SER A 301 -10.60 42.84 34.74
C SER A 301 -10.96 43.92 33.74
N VAL A 302 -11.45 45.06 34.22
CA VAL A 302 -11.78 46.21 33.36
C VAL A 302 -10.54 46.65 32.60
N ILE A 303 -10.67 46.87 31.29
CA ILE A 303 -9.63 47.48 30.45
C ILE A 303 -10.02 48.96 30.29
N PRO A 304 -9.23 49.90 30.82
CA PRO A 304 -9.41 51.31 30.54
C PRO A 304 -9.40 51.57 29.03
N LEU A 305 -10.46 52.20 28.53
CA LEU A 305 -10.58 52.66 27.16
C LEU A 305 -11.16 54.07 27.18
N SER A 306 -10.36 55.05 26.76
CA SER A 306 -10.82 56.44 26.69
C SER A 306 -10.13 57.19 25.57
N SER A 307 -10.74 58.27 25.11
CA SER A 307 -10.19 59.16 24.11
C SER A 307 -10.50 60.60 24.47
N THR A 308 -9.55 61.51 24.26
CA THR A 308 -9.80 62.96 24.28
C THR A 308 -10.16 63.50 22.91
N ALA A 309 -9.97 62.70 21.84
CA ALA A 309 -10.46 63.04 20.50
C ALA A 309 -11.99 62.90 20.44
N THR A 310 -12.64 63.67 19.57
CA THR A 310 -14.09 63.56 19.34
C THR A 310 -14.40 62.20 18.70
N ALA A 311 -14.94 61.29 19.49
CA ALA A 311 -15.24 59.93 19.08
C ALA A 311 -16.39 59.32 19.89
N ILE A 312 -17.02 58.30 19.32
CA ILE A 312 -17.97 57.42 20.02
C ILE A 312 -17.21 56.17 20.45
N ILE A 313 -17.27 55.85 21.75
CA ILE A 313 -16.57 54.70 22.32
C ILE A 313 -17.59 53.62 22.67
N SER A 314 -17.31 52.40 22.22
CA SER A 314 -17.99 51.18 22.66
C SER A 314 -17.00 50.37 23.48
N ASP A 315 -17.26 50.26 24.79
CA ASP A 315 -16.38 49.58 25.72
C ASP A 315 -16.21 48.08 25.42
N PHE A 316 -15.16 47.50 26.01
CA PHE A 316 -14.86 46.07 25.90
C PHE A 316 -16.02 45.21 26.41
N THR A 317 -16.73 44.58 25.49
CA THR A 317 -17.83 43.66 25.78
C THR A 317 -17.53 42.25 25.28
N ARG A 318 -18.03 41.25 26.01
CA ARG A 318 -18.00 39.85 25.60
C ARG A 318 -19.35 39.48 25.00
N SER A 319 -19.34 38.90 23.80
CA SER A 319 -20.57 38.38 23.19
C SER A 319 -20.28 37.17 22.33
N ALA A 320 -21.17 36.20 22.42
CA ALA A 320 -21.12 34.92 21.73
C ALA A 320 -21.66 34.93 20.30
N TYR A 321 -22.09 36.09 19.83
CA TYR A 321 -22.68 36.28 18.53
C TYR A 321 -22.29 37.64 17.95
N SER A 322 -22.44 37.77 16.64
CA SER A 322 -22.47 39.04 15.93
C SER A 322 -23.91 39.36 15.55
N ARG A 323 -24.46 40.44 16.11
CA ARG A 323 -25.81 40.88 15.76
C ARG A 323 -25.79 41.63 14.43
N TYR A 324 -26.59 41.22 13.47
CA TYR A 324 -26.82 41.95 12.24
C TYR A 324 -28.23 42.56 12.28
N ILE A 325 -28.33 43.89 12.22
CA ILE A 325 -29.62 44.57 12.13
C ILE A 325 -30.06 44.61 10.67
N LEU A 326 -31.24 44.08 10.41
CA LEU A 326 -31.81 44.04 9.07
C LEU A 326 -32.44 45.40 8.78
N SER A 327 -31.93 46.09 7.77
CA SER A 327 -32.69 47.15 7.12
C SER A 327 -33.80 46.46 6.35
N GLY A 328 -34.99 46.34 6.94
CA GLY A 328 -36.16 45.77 6.28
C GLY A 328 -36.40 46.41 4.90
N ASN A 329 -37.22 45.75 4.08
CA ASN A 329 -37.65 46.26 2.78
C ASN A 329 -38.63 47.44 3.00
N VAL A 330 -38.11 48.58 3.47
CA VAL A 330 -38.87 49.81 3.64
C VAL A 330 -38.74 50.57 2.32
N SER A 331 -39.87 50.73 1.63
CA SER A 331 -39.98 51.61 0.46
C SER A 331 -39.48 53.01 0.82
N GLY A 332 -38.23 53.30 0.51
CA GLY A 332 -37.48 54.48 0.94
C GLY A 332 -36.09 54.51 0.29
N SER A 333 -35.49 55.69 0.17
CA SER A 333 -34.58 56.18 -0.89
C SER A 333 -33.20 55.49 -1.09
N GLY A 334 -33.10 54.18 -0.97
CA GLY A 334 -31.93 53.36 -1.30
C GLY A 334 -32.20 52.41 -2.46
N GLY A 335 -32.66 52.93 -3.60
CA GLY A 335 -32.88 52.16 -4.83
C GLY A 335 -34.08 51.21 -4.76
N ALA A 336 -35.04 51.40 -5.65
CA ALA A 336 -36.13 50.46 -5.84
C ALA A 336 -35.56 49.04 -6.09
N ASN A 337 -35.91 48.09 -5.21
CA ASN A 337 -35.66 46.64 -5.27
C ASN A 337 -34.37 46.06 -4.63
N SER A 338 -33.63 46.77 -3.76
CA SER A 338 -32.58 46.07 -2.99
C SER A 338 -33.17 45.34 -1.78
N VAL A 339 -33.38 44.03 -1.92
CA VAL A 339 -33.69 43.09 -0.82
C VAL A 339 -32.51 42.95 0.17
N ARG A 340 -31.37 43.61 -0.09
CA ARG A 340 -30.09 43.41 0.58
C ARG A 340 -29.70 44.60 1.45
N GLY A 341 -29.40 44.33 2.73
CA GLY A 341 -29.02 45.34 3.71
C GLY A 341 -27.58 45.85 3.57
N PRO A 342 -27.12 46.70 4.48
CA PRO A 342 -25.78 47.30 4.42
C PRO A 342 -24.66 46.28 4.60
N LEU A 343 -23.47 46.57 4.08
CA LEU A 343 -22.33 45.72 4.32
C LEU A 343 -21.85 45.84 5.78
N HIS A 344 -21.61 44.71 6.44
CA HIS A 344 -21.06 44.63 7.78
C HIS A 344 -19.71 43.89 7.77
N THR A 345 -18.73 44.39 8.52
CA THR A 345 -17.47 43.71 8.79
C THR A 345 -17.68 42.59 9.79
N ILE A 346 -17.22 41.39 9.43
CA ILE A 346 -17.07 40.26 10.36
C ILE A 346 -15.62 40.22 10.86
N LEU A 347 -14.67 40.26 9.92
CA LEU A 347 -13.23 40.27 10.17
C LEU A 347 -12.62 41.45 9.40
N PRO A 348 -12.11 42.49 10.09
CA PRO A 348 -11.42 43.59 9.41
C PRO A 348 -10.23 43.13 8.57
N ILE A 349 -9.80 43.96 7.62
CA ILE A 349 -8.58 43.71 6.83
C ILE A 349 -7.37 43.46 7.75
N ASN A 350 -6.57 42.45 7.40
CA ASN A 350 -5.42 41.97 8.17
C ASN A 350 -5.76 41.38 9.55
N SER A 351 -7.04 41.28 9.92
CA SER A 351 -7.42 40.47 11.07
C SER A 351 -7.29 39.01 10.68
N VAL A 352 -6.33 38.33 11.29
CA VAL A 352 -6.13 36.90 11.11
C VAL A 352 -6.62 36.24 12.38
N VAL A 353 -7.91 35.90 12.41
CA VAL A 353 -8.51 35.11 13.49
C VAL A 353 -8.86 33.74 12.94
N ILE A 354 -7.84 33.01 12.49
CA ILE A 354 -7.91 31.56 12.20
C ILE A 354 -6.49 31.02 12.44
N GLY A 355 -6.10 30.85 13.70
CA GLY A 355 -4.77 30.38 14.10
C GLY A 355 -4.41 30.82 15.50
N GLY A 356 -4.10 29.87 16.38
CA GLY A 356 -3.60 30.11 17.74
C GLY A 356 -2.51 31.19 17.74
N GLN A 357 -2.58 32.08 18.74
CA GLN A 357 -1.92 33.38 18.82
C GLN A 357 -0.37 33.35 18.92
N GLY A 358 0.33 32.47 18.19
CA GLY A 358 1.78 32.39 18.27
C GLY A 358 2.52 31.58 17.19
N VAL A 359 1.87 31.08 16.14
CA VAL A 359 2.57 30.27 15.12
C VAL A 359 2.19 30.68 13.69
N GLU A 360 3.18 30.63 12.79
CA GLU A 360 2.98 30.77 11.34
C GLU A 360 1.91 29.78 10.85
N LEU A 361 0.84 30.30 10.28
CA LEU A 361 -0.23 29.48 9.73
C LEU A 361 0.25 28.71 8.50
N TYR A 362 0.08 27.40 8.54
CA TYR A 362 0.34 26.49 7.41
C TYR A 362 -0.38 26.96 6.14
N THR A 363 0.37 26.99 5.03
CA THR A 363 0.05 27.62 3.74
C THR A 363 -0.90 26.84 2.84
N THR A 364 -1.55 25.79 3.34
CA THR A 364 -2.47 24.97 2.55
C THR A 364 -3.82 25.65 2.34
N ALA A 365 -4.43 25.42 1.18
CA ALA A 365 -5.83 25.78 0.96
C ALA A 365 -6.68 24.98 1.97
N TYR A 366 -7.61 25.65 2.63
CA TYR A 366 -8.57 25.01 3.52
C TYR A 366 -9.96 25.28 2.95
N ASP A 367 -10.77 24.22 2.88
CA ASP A 367 -12.21 24.36 2.71
C ASP A 367 -12.80 24.90 4.00
N CYS A 368 -13.45 26.05 3.96
CA CYS A 368 -14.15 26.62 5.11
C CYS A 368 -15.60 26.17 5.06
N HIS A 369 -16.03 25.34 6.02
CA HIS A 369 -17.46 25.22 6.32
C HIS A 369 -17.79 26.28 7.37
N LEU A 370 -18.41 27.37 6.92
CA LEU A 370 -19.02 28.33 7.82
C LEU A 370 -20.38 27.79 8.22
N ILE A 371 -20.46 27.19 9.40
CA ILE A 371 -21.75 26.92 10.04
C ILE A 371 -22.15 28.21 10.72
N THR A 372 -23.11 28.91 10.12
CA THR A 372 -23.71 30.10 10.74
C THR A 372 -25.00 29.68 11.43
N LEU A 373 -24.98 29.66 12.75
CA LEU A 373 -26.24 29.58 13.51
C LEU A 373 -26.84 30.98 13.48
N CYS A 374 -27.98 31.12 12.81
CA CYS A 374 -28.73 32.36 12.75
C CYS A 374 -29.93 32.23 13.70
N ARG A 375 -29.95 33.09 14.72
CA ARG A 375 -31.14 33.34 15.53
C ARG A 375 -31.83 34.57 14.98
N GLN A 376 -33.04 34.38 14.45
CA GLN A 376 -33.83 35.44 13.84
C GLN A 376 -34.78 36.07 14.86
N SER A 377 -35.04 37.37 14.72
CA SER A 377 -36.07 38.06 15.50
C SER A 377 -37.48 37.87 14.93
N ASP A 378 -37.60 37.40 13.69
CA ASP A 378 -38.87 37.22 12.96
C ASP A 378 -38.81 36.01 12.01
N THR A 379 -39.94 35.69 11.39
CA THR A 379 -40.09 34.53 10.48
C THR A 379 -40.00 34.93 9.00
N SER A 380 -39.40 36.07 8.68
CA SER A 380 -39.24 36.49 7.28
C SER A 380 -38.05 35.75 6.63
N GLU A 381 -38.04 35.58 5.31
CA GLU A 381 -36.96 34.90 4.62
C GLU A 381 -35.71 35.79 4.56
N LYS A 382 -34.55 35.19 4.82
CA LYS A 382 -33.24 35.84 4.82
C LYS A 382 -32.30 35.18 3.82
N GLU A 383 -31.49 36.01 3.19
CA GLU A 383 -30.39 35.56 2.33
C GLU A 383 -29.10 36.24 2.77
N LEU A 384 -28.01 35.48 2.86
CA LEU A 384 -26.72 35.92 3.35
C LEU A 384 -25.69 35.85 2.21
N ASP A 385 -25.03 36.97 1.95
CA ASP A 385 -23.92 37.08 1.01
C ASP A 385 -22.61 37.37 1.76
N LEU A 386 -21.56 36.62 1.43
CA LEU A 386 -20.20 36.84 1.95
C LEU A 386 -19.32 37.51 0.92
N TYR A 387 -18.57 38.50 1.38
CA TYR A 387 -17.67 39.30 0.57
C TYR A 387 -16.28 39.33 1.18
N ILE A 388 -15.27 39.49 0.32
CA ILE A 388 -13.92 39.85 0.71
C ILE A 388 -13.55 41.21 0.12
N SER A 389 -12.71 41.95 0.84
CA SER A 389 -12.14 43.22 0.38
C SER A 389 -10.79 43.45 1.06
N ASN A 390 -9.83 44.03 0.33
CA ASN A 390 -8.51 44.42 0.82
C ASN A 390 -8.35 45.93 1.06
N ASP A 391 -9.36 46.72 0.69
CA ASP A 391 -9.36 48.19 0.75
C ASP A 391 -10.60 48.78 1.47
N GLU A 392 -11.64 47.97 1.68
CA GLU A 392 -12.99 48.38 2.10
C GLU A 392 -13.70 49.34 1.13
N GLU A 393 -13.33 49.29 -0.14
CA GLU A 393 -13.92 50.06 -1.23
C GLU A 393 -14.41 49.13 -2.33
N THR A 394 -13.61 48.11 -2.67
CA THR A 394 -13.95 47.07 -3.64
C THR A 394 -14.28 45.76 -2.93
N PHE A 395 -15.50 45.27 -3.16
CA PHE A 395 -16.02 44.06 -2.51
C PHE A 395 -16.29 42.97 -3.54
N THR A 396 -15.66 41.82 -3.34
CA THR A 396 -15.84 40.64 -4.18
C THR A 396 -16.70 39.62 -3.43
N ARG A 397 -17.87 39.29 -3.98
CA ARG A 397 -18.73 38.24 -3.40
C ARG A 397 -18.08 36.88 -3.62
N ILE A 398 -17.92 36.11 -2.54
CA ILE A 398 -17.31 34.78 -2.59
C ILE A 398 -18.33 33.66 -2.42
N GLN A 399 -19.45 33.93 -1.75
CA GLN A 399 -20.49 32.92 -1.51
C GLN A 399 -21.85 33.57 -1.25
N ARG A 400 -22.91 32.86 -1.60
CA ARG A 400 -24.31 33.19 -1.29
C ARG A 400 -24.96 31.99 -0.59
N SER A 401 -25.72 32.23 0.46
CA SER A 401 -26.52 31.20 1.12
C SER A 401 -27.74 30.83 0.27
N THR A 402 -28.27 29.62 0.47
CA THR A 402 -29.68 29.38 0.15
C THR A 402 -30.55 30.30 1.02
N PRO A 403 -31.74 30.72 0.56
CA PRO A 403 -32.67 31.45 1.42
C PRO A 403 -33.06 30.65 2.66
N VAL A 404 -33.30 31.36 3.77
CA VAL A 404 -33.54 30.73 5.06
C VAL A 404 -34.67 31.43 5.80
N GLY A 405 -35.62 30.68 6.35
CA GLY A 405 -36.69 31.23 7.18
C GLY A 405 -38.07 31.38 6.53
N SER A 406 -38.34 30.84 5.34
CA SER A 406 -39.65 30.94 4.66
C SER A 406 -40.80 30.12 5.26
N ASN A 407 -40.65 29.61 6.49
CA ASN A 407 -41.68 28.84 7.17
C ASN A 407 -42.28 29.65 8.32
N THR A 408 -43.61 29.78 8.35
CA THR A 408 -44.38 30.59 9.31
C THR A 408 -44.37 30.04 10.75
N SER A 409 -43.71 28.91 10.99
CA SER A 409 -43.53 28.35 12.34
C SER A 409 -42.36 29.00 13.09
N ALA A 410 -42.46 29.03 14.43
CA ALA A 410 -41.41 29.55 15.31
C ALA A 410 -40.09 28.74 15.26
N GLU A 411 -40.13 27.50 14.74
CA GLU A 411 -38.94 26.66 14.54
C GLU A 411 -37.97 27.30 13.54
N SER A 412 -38.46 28.13 12.61
CA SER A 412 -37.66 28.91 11.65
C SER A 412 -36.76 29.97 12.29
N LEU A 413 -36.97 30.31 13.57
CA LEU A 413 -36.18 31.34 14.26
C LEU A 413 -34.77 30.87 14.62
N HIS A 414 -34.49 29.56 14.59
CA HIS A 414 -33.17 29.00 14.82
C HIS A 414 -32.79 28.11 13.66
N ILE A 415 -31.93 28.62 12.79
CA ILE A 415 -31.59 27.99 11.51
C ILE A 415 -30.08 27.89 11.37
N HIS A 416 -29.62 26.78 10.81
CA HIS A 416 -28.22 26.59 10.47
C HIS A 416 -28.03 26.89 8.99
N ILE A 417 -27.20 27.87 8.69
CA ILE A 417 -26.79 28.18 7.33
C ILE A 417 -25.42 27.55 7.12
N GLN A 418 -25.36 26.55 6.26
CA GLN A 418 -24.09 25.94 5.86
C GLN A 418 -23.61 26.60 4.57
N MET A 419 -22.46 27.27 4.66
CA MET A 419 -21.80 27.87 3.50
C MET A 419 -20.38 27.34 3.39
N ARG A 420 -20.04 26.71 2.25
CA ARG A 420 -18.68 26.28 1.93
C ARG A 420 -17.99 27.37 1.14
N GLN A 421 -16.82 27.84 1.58
CA GLN A 421 -16.06 28.90 0.90
C GLN A 421 -14.54 28.70 1.04
N ALA A 422 -13.76 29.35 0.17
CA ALA A 422 -12.29 29.37 0.27
C ALA A 422 -11.80 30.27 1.43
N ARG A 423 -10.54 30.08 1.84
CA ARG A 423 -9.87 30.92 2.87
C ARG A 423 -9.85 32.41 2.46
N VAL A 424 -10.06 33.31 3.42
CA VAL A 424 -9.84 34.76 3.25
C VAL A 424 -8.34 35.02 3.02
N PRO A 425 -7.93 35.61 1.88
CA PRO A 425 -6.51 35.83 1.61
C PRO A 425 -5.87 36.78 2.64
N ALA A 426 -4.56 36.64 2.84
CA ALA A 426 -3.81 37.63 3.63
C ALA A 426 -3.99 39.03 3.01
N GLY A 427 -4.18 40.05 3.84
CA GLY A 427 -4.48 41.40 3.36
C GLY A 427 -5.95 41.66 3.07
N TYR A 428 -6.84 40.68 3.22
CA TYR A 428 -8.28 40.85 3.03
C TYR A 428 -9.04 40.77 4.36
N GLY A 429 -10.18 41.44 4.42
CA GLY A 429 -11.21 41.26 5.45
C GLY A 429 -12.36 40.39 4.94
N LEU A 430 -13.19 39.91 5.87
CA LEU A 430 -14.44 39.20 5.60
C LEU A 430 -15.63 40.07 5.98
N TYR A 431 -16.58 40.17 5.07
CA TYR A 431 -17.76 41.00 5.18
C TYR A 431 -19.01 40.21 4.85
N ILE A 432 -20.13 40.71 5.36
CA ILE A 432 -21.45 40.12 5.19
C ILE A 432 -22.44 41.17 4.77
N CYS A 433 -23.32 40.79 3.86
CA CYS A 433 -24.54 41.49 3.56
C CYS A 433 -25.69 40.52 3.74
N MET A 434 -26.67 40.89 4.56
CA MET A 434 -27.88 40.09 4.75
C MET A 434 -29.08 40.85 4.21
N GLY A 435 -29.86 40.15 3.40
CA GLY A 435 -31.16 40.58 2.93
C GLY A 435 -32.31 39.94 3.68
N SER A 436 -33.46 40.60 3.65
CA SER A 436 -34.71 40.13 4.23
C SER A 436 -35.88 40.54 3.35
N ASP A 437 -36.84 39.64 3.14
CA ASP A 437 -38.12 39.99 2.49
C ASP A 437 -39.11 40.67 3.46
N GLY A 438 -38.84 40.58 4.76
CA GLY A 438 -39.59 41.26 5.83
C GLY A 438 -39.53 42.79 5.77
N THR A 439 -40.55 43.43 6.33
CA THR A 439 -40.74 44.89 6.35
C THR A 439 -40.33 45.54 7.68
N SER A 440 -39.98 44.74 8.69
CA SER A 440 -39.61 45.26 10.02
C SER A 440 -38.23 45.92 9.99
N SER A 441 -38.16 47.18 10.42
CA SER A 441 -36.91 47.93 10.57
C SER A 441 -36.11 47.56 11.83
N ASN A 442 -36.72 46.78 12.73
CA ASN A 442 -36.09 46.34 13.98
C ASN A 442 -35.71 44.85 13.93
N ALA A 443 -35.88 44.21 12.78
CA ALA A 443 -35.51 42.81 12.65
C ALA A 443 -33.98 42.66 12.74
N TYR A 444 -33.53 41.55 13.32
CA TYR A 444 -32.11 41.23 13.42
C TYR A 444 -31.89 39.72 13.25
N CYS A 445 -30.69 39.36 12.83
CA CYS A 445 -30.17 38.02 13.01
C CYS A 445 -28.90 38.06 13.87
N ASP A 446 -28.87 37.26 14.93
CA ASP A 446 -27.66 36.98 15.68
C ASP A 446 -26.92 35.81 15.00
N LEU A 447 -25.71 36.09 14.52
CA LEU A 447 -24.88 35.15 13.77
C LEU A 447 -23.78 34.60 14.67
N LYS A 448 -23.71 33.28 14.77
CA LYS A 448 -22.56 32.58 15.34
C LYS A 448 -21.84 31.85 14.23
N PHE A 449 -20.55 32.13 14.06
CA PHE A 449 -19.71 31.54 13.03
C PHE A 449 -18.82 30.45 13.64
N THR A 450 -18.74 29.30 12.98
CA THR A 450 -17.76 28.25 13.30
C THR A 450 -16.88 28.04 12.09
N TYR A 451 -15.56 28.06 12.27
CA TYR A 451 -14.62 27.69 11.21
C TYR A 451 -14.18 26.24 11.38
N HIS A 452 -14.38 25.44 10.34
CA HIS A 452 -13.77 24.14 10.21
C HIS A 452 -12.69 24.21 9.13
N LEU A 453 -11.46 23.85 9.49
CA LEU A 453 -10.34 23.72 8.56
C LEU A 453 -10.35 22.30 8.01
N TYR A 454 -10.67 22.15 6.73
CA TYR A 454 -10.52 20.88 6.03
C TYR A 454 -9.29 20.94 5.11
N PRO A 455 -8.33 20.02 5.23
CA PRO A 455 -7.27 19.86 4.25
C PRO A 455 -7.90 19.52 2.88
N VAL A 456 -7.50 20.22 1.82
CA VAL A 456 -8.08 20.04 0.46
C VAL A 456 -8.02 18.60 -0.03
N HIS A 457 -7.01 17.83 0.38
CA HIS A 457 -6.88 16.41 0.01
C HIS A 457 -7.88 15.48 0.73
N LEU A 458 -8.62 15.98 1.73
CA LEU A 458 -9.63 15.22 2.46
C LEU A 458 -11.06 15.62 2.07
N THR A 459 -11.26 16.69 1.31
CA THR A 459 -12.59 17.05 0.80
C THR A 459 -12.93 16.22 -0.44
N PRO A 460 -14.15 15.67 -0.54
CA PRO A 460 -14.58 15.08 -1.80
C PRO A 460 -14.60 16.18 -2.85
N GLU A 461 -14.01 15.91 -4.02
CA GLU A 461 -14.29 16.74 -5.20
C GLU A 461 -15.82 16.80 -5.35
N PRO A 462 -16.38 18.00 -5.62
CA PRO A 462 -17.78 18.08 -5.94
C PRO A 462 -18.00 17.21 -7.18
N ASN A 463 -18.81 16.17 -7.03
CA ASN A 463 -19.21 15.28 -8.11
C ASN A 463 -19.48 16.08 -9.40
N ASP A 464 -18.90 15.63 -10.51
CA ASP A 464 -19.44 15.87 -11.86
C ASP A 464 -20.91 15.45 -11.94
#